data_AF-A0A6M1M324-F1
#
_entry.id   AF-A0A6M1M324-F1
#
_cell.length_a   1.000
_cell.length_b   1.000
_cell.length_c   1.000
_cell.angle_alpha   90.00
_cell.angle_beta   90.00
_cell.angle_gamma   90.00
#
_symmetry.space_group_name_H-M   'P 1'
#
loop_
_entity.id
_entity.type
_entity.pdbx_description
1 polymer ?
#
loop_
_entity_poly.entity_id
_entity_poly.type
_entity_poly.pdbx_seq_one_letter_code
_entity_poly.pdbx_strand_id
1 'polypeptide(L)' 'MLHVVPVQVGATAATLPEDAPSWRQDLDALKALLQDSRSRGPSIAQIAALIEAEAPGALPAESRVRIAQRLAHTLA' A
#
# COMPACT_ATOMS: atom_id res chain seq x y z
N MET A 1 24.64 10.42 48.24
CA MET A 1 25.11 11.28 47.12
C MET A 1 23.93 12.09 46.62
N LEU A 2 24.22 13.30 46.13
CA LEU A 2 23.35 14.47 46.02
C LEU A 2 22.04 14.28 45.23
N HIS A 3 20.97 14.90 45.73
CA HIS A 3 19.71 15.18 45.05
C HIS A 3 19.83 16.41 44.13
N VAL A 4 19.28 16.37 42.91
CA VAL A 4 18.72 17.49 42.10
C VAL A 4 17.75 16.85 41.08
N VAL A 5 16.45 16.73 41.35
CA VAL A 5 15.29 17.66 41.14
C VAL A 5 14.75 17.69 39.69
N PRO A 6 13.42 17.60 39.49
CA PRO A 6 12.77 17.13 38.26
C PRO A 6 12.26 18.29 37.39
N VAL A 7 11.89 17.99 36.15
CA VAL A 7 10.91 18.79 35.42
C VAL A 7 9.73 17.90 35.06
N GLN A 8 8.69 18.01 35.88
CA GLN A 8 7.32 17.83 35.43
C GLN A 8 7.09 18.95 34.41
N VAL A 9 7.27 18.64 33.13
CA VAL A 9 6.56 19.41 32.12
C VAL A 9 5.11 19.04 32.37
N GLY A 10 4.38 19.94 33.02
CA GLY A 10 2.94 19.95 32.95
C GLY A 10 2.59 19.97 31.46
N ALA A 11 2.38 18.79 30.88
CA ALA A 11 1.44 18.69 29.80
C ALA A 11 0.13 19.09 30.47
N THR A 12 -0.17 20.38 30.43
CA THR A 12 -1.54 20.86 30.48
C THR A 12 -2.31 19.88 29.63
N ALA A 13 -3.13 19.06 30.27
CA ALA A 13 -4.17 18.32 29.59
C ALA A 13 -5.01 19.42 28.96
N ALA A 14 -4.62 19.82 27.75
CA ALA A 14 -5.45 20.58 26.87
C ALA A 14 -6.70 19.72 26.80
N THR A 15 -7.78 20.22 27.38
CA THR A 15 -9.13 19.74 27.16
C THR A 15 -9.23 19.49 25.67
N LEU A 16 -9.14 18.21 25.30
CA LEU A 16 -9.39 17.79 23.93
C LEU A 16 -10.79 18.32 23.65
N PRO A 17 -10.95 19.23 22.68
CA PRO A 17 -12.27 19.65 22.31
C PRO A 17 -13.05 18.39 21.93
N GLU A 18 -14.30 18.35 22.37
CA GLU A 18 -15.34 17.39 21.98
C GLU A 18 -15.60 17.54 20.47
N ASP A 19 -14.58 17.28 19.67
CA ASP A 19 -14.59 17.36 18.22
C ASP A 19 -14.63 15.93 17.69
N ALA A 20 -15.58 15.72 16.79
CA ALA A 20 -15.93 14.52 16.06
C ALA A 20 -14.76 13.52 15.86
N PRO A 21 -15.05 12.20 15.83
CA PRO A 21 -14.05 11.14 15.99
C PRO A 21 -12.88 11.24 14.99
N SER A 22 -11.83 11.96 15.39
CA SER A 22 -10.59 12.21 14.65
C SER A 22 -9.92 10.90 14.24
N TRP A 23 -10.09 9.86 15.05
CA TRP A 23 -9.63 8.51 14.75
C TRP A 23 -10.16 7.96 13.42
N ARG A 24 -11.32 8.41 12.93
CA ARG A 24 -11.83 7.99 11.61
C ARG A 24 -11.00 8.57 10.47
N GLN A 25 -10.61 9.84 10.60
CA GLN A 25 -9.76 10.51 9.61
C GLN A 25 -8.37 9.86 9.57
N ASP A 26 -7.83 9.49 10.73
CA ASP A 26 -6.56 8.78 10.83
C ASP A 26 -6.63 7.38 10.19
N LEU A 27 -7.74 6.65 10.36
CA LEU A 27 -7.96 5.36 9.70
C LEU A 27 -8.11 5.49 8.18
N ASP A 28 -8.79 6.53 7.71
CA ASP A 28 -8.91 6.79 6.27
C ASP A 28 -7.54 7.16 5.66
N ALA A 29 -6.73 7.96 6.36
CA ALA A 29 -5.36 8.28 5.96
C ALA A 29 -4.47 7.03 5.94
N LEU A 30 -4.54 6.18 6.96
CA LEU A 30 -3.83 4.91 6.99
C LEU A 30 -4.27 3.99 5.85
N LYS A 31 -5.57 3.91 5.57
CA LYS A 31 -6.10 3.12 4.45
C LYS A 31 -5.58 3.65 3.11
N ALA A 32 -5.50 4.96 2.92
CA ALA A 32 -4.93 5.56 1.72
C ALA A 32 -3.45 5.20 1.55
N LEU A 33 -2.66 5.31 2.63
CA LEU A 33 -1.23 4.94 2.62
C LEU A 33 -1.03 3.45 2.33
N LEU A 34 -1.87 2.57 2.88
CA LEU A 34 -1.81 1.14 2.61
C LEU A 34 -2.19 0.80 1.16
N GLN A 35 -3.13 1.53 0.56
CA GLN A 35 -3.49 1.36 -0.85
C GLN A 35 -2.40 1.90 -1.79
N ASP A 36 -1.74 2.99 -1.42
CA ASP A 36 -0.62 3.54 -2.19
C ASP A 36 0.63 2.65 -2.09
N SER A 37 0.88 2.09 -0.90
CA SER A 37 1.99 1.16 -0.65
C SER A 37 1.79 -0.21 -1.28
N ARG A 38 0.55 -0.59 -1.63
CA ARG A 38 0.31 -1.79 -2.43
C ARG A 38 0.88 -1.54 -3.81
N SER A 39 2.05 -2.14 -4.06
CA SER A 39 2.62 -2.20 -5.40
C SER A 39 1.56 -2.72 -6.36
N ARG A 40 1.12 -1.89 -7.31
CA ARG A 40 0.23 -2.35 -8.36
C ARG A 40 1.00 -3.41 -9.14
N GLY A 41 0.52 -4.65 -9.07
CA GLY A 41 1.11 -5.76 -9.82
C GLY A 41 1.23 -5.41 -11.31
N PRO A 42 2.08 -6.14 -12.05
CA PRO A 42 2.29 -5.86 -13.46
C PRO A 42 0.96 -5.94 -14.23
N SER A 43 0.76 -5.00 -15.15
CA SER A 43 -0.40 -5.00 -16.04
C SER A 43 -0.39 -6.23 -16.95
N ILE A 44 -1.57 -6.62 -17.44
CA ILE A 44 -1.73 -7.73 -18.41
C ILE A 44 -0.80 -7.54 -19.62
N ALA A 45 -0.65 -6.30 -20.11
CA ALA A 45 0.22 -5.99 -21.25
C ALA A 45 1.70 -6.22 -20.92
N GLN A 46 2.15 -5.83 -19.72
CA GLN A 46 3.52 -6.08 -19.27
C GLN A 46 3.79 -7.58 -19.14
N ILE A 47 2.86 -8.35 -18.56
CA ILE A 47 3.00 -9.81 -18.45
C ILE A 47 3.05 -10.47 -19.83
N ALA A 48 2.17 -10.06 -20.76
CA ALA A 48 2.17 -10.61 -22.12
C ALA A 48 3.45 -10.29 -22.90
N ALA A 49 4.03 -9.10 -22.70
CA ALA A 49 5.31 -8.71 -23.28
C ALA A 49 6.47 -9.54 -22.70
N LEU A 50 6.45 -9.80 -21.38
CA LEU A 50 7.45 -10.66 -20.73
C LEU A 50 7.39 -12.10 -21.26
N ILE A 51 6.18 -12.66 -21.43
CA ILE A 51 6.01 -14.01 -22.02
C ILE A 51 6.63 -14.08 -23.42
N GLU A 52 6.42 -13.05 -24.25
CA GLU A 52 7.00 -13.02 -25.59
C GLU A 52 8.52 -12.79 -25.59
N ALA A 53 9.02 -11.96 -24.67
CA ALA A 53 10.46 -11.74 -24.53
C ALA A 53 11.20 -13.00 -24.08
N GLU A 54 10.58 -13.81 -23.21
CA GLU A 54 11.14 -15.07 -22.73
C GLU A 54 11.12 -16.16 -23.81
N ALA A 55 10.05 -16.24 -24.61
CA ALA A 55 9.91 -17.26 -25.65
C ALA A 55 9.26 -16.68 -26.93
N PRO A 56 10.05 -16.03 -27.80
CA PRO A 56 9.54 -15.36 -28.99
C PRO A 56 8.83 -16.33 -29.94
N GLY A 57 7.61 -15.98 -30.34
CA GLY A 57 6.82 -16.78 -31.29
C GLY A 57 6.35 -18.15 -30.77
N ALA A 58 6.62 -18.51 -29.51
CA ALA A 58 6.21 -19.80 -28.95
C ALA A 58 4.68 -19.93 -28.79
N LEU A 59 4.00 -18.79 -28.65
CA LEU A 59 2.55 -18.73 -28.44
C LEU A 59 1.90 -17.67 -29.34
N PRO A 60 0.69 -17.93 -29.88
CA PRO A 60 -0.12 -16.90 -30.50
C PRO A 60 -0.43 -15.75 -29.53
N ALA A 61 -0.57 -14.53 -30.05
CA ALA A 61 -0.81 -13.33 -29.24
C ALA A 61 -2.02 -13.47 -28.30
N GLU A 62 -3.13 -14.04 -28.78
CA GLU A 62 -4.33 -14.28 -27.96
C GLU A 62 -4.07 -15.22 -26.79
N SER A 63 -3.27 -16.27 -27.01
CA SER A 63 -2.89 -17.22 -25.94
C SER A 63 -2.04 -16.53 -24.88
N ARG A 64 -1.10 -15.67 -25.29
CA ARG A 64 -0.29 -14.87 -24.35
C ARG A 64 -1.16 -13.94 -23.50
N VAL A 65 -2.16 -13.28 -24.12
CA VAL A 65 -3.10 -12.40 -23.40
C VAL A 65 -3.93 -13.20 -22.38
N ARG A 66 -4.47 -14.37 -22.74
CA ARG A 66 -5.22 -15.21 -21.80
C ARG A 66 -4.36 -15.67 -20.61
N ILE A 67 -3.12 -16.06 -20.87
CA ILE A 67 -2.18 -16.45 -19.80
C ILE A 67 -1.87 -15.23 -18.91
N ALA A 68 -1.59 -14.08 -19.51
CA ALA A 68 -1.33 -12.84 -18.78
C ALA A 68 -2.52 -12.39 -17.91
N GLN A 69 -3.76 -12.57 -18.39
CA GLN A 69 -4.96 -12.32 -17.59
C GLN A 69 -5.05 -13.24 -16.36
N ARG A 70 -4.80 -14.54 -16.54
CA ARG A 70 -4.81 -15.51 -15.44
C ARG A 70 -3.72 -15.21 -14.40
N LEU A 71 -2.53 -14.84 -14.87
CA LEU A 71 -1.42 -14.45 -14.02
C LEU A 71 -1.71 -13.15 -13.26
N ALA A 72 -2.21 -12.11 -13.95
CA ALA A 72 -2.60 -10.86 -13.32
C ALA A 72 -3.66 -11.08 -12.22
N HIS A 73 -4.61 -11.98 -12.44
CA HIS A 73 -5.62 -12.33 -11.43
C HIS A 73 -5.02 -13.08 -10.23
N THR A 74 -4.02 -13.95 -10.45
CA THR A 74 -3.39 -14.73 -9.37
C THR A 74 -2.42 -13.90 -8.54
N LEU A 75 -1.83 -12.86 -9.14
CA LEU A 75 -0.82 -12.00 -8.52
C LEU A 75 -1.42 -10.72 -7.88
N ALA A 76 -2.74 -10.52 -8.00
CA ALA A 76 -3.47 -9.40 -7.42
C ALA A 76 -3.99 -9.71 -6.01
#